data_AF-A0A257PGJ3-F1
#
_entry.id   AF-A0A257PGJ3-F1
#
_cell.length_a   1.000
_cell.length_b   1.000
_cell.length_c   1.000
_cell.angle_alpha   90.00
_cell.angle_beta   90.00
_cell.angle_gamma   90.00
#
_symmetry.space_group_name_H-M   'P 1'
#
loop_
_entity.id
_entity.type
_entity.pdbx_description
1 polymer ?
#
loop_
_entity_poly.entity_id
_entity_poly.type
_entity_poly.pdbx_seq_one_letter_code
_entity_poly.pdbx_strand_id
1 'polypeptide(L)'
;LNAARAESLAPALRRLPRMAREIAAGLGREIVFTIAGEETEVDKAIADMLFEPLLHLLRNALDHGIEPPPARLAAGKPAQGRVTLDIARRGEAIVITLADDGAGIDPVRVRSTAVARGLLTAEQAEAMADDAALKLIFRPGFSTAAAVTGISGRGVGMDAVKAAAEAAGGSVALQTRLGQGTTTTLALPVRALTTRLLLVAIGGEWFGVPLQAILETATIAPERIQPVGAGFAFILRDHTLPVLRLAERLGLEARATGNVAVFIVQVGDERVALAVDGFGEQIEVMIRPPTRLLTGIPALAGTAMRGDGRVLLVLDPARLLA
;
A
#
# COMPACT_ATOMS: atom_id res chain seq x y z
N LEU A 1 -0.90 21.90 -10.86
CA LEU A 1 -1.57 20.95 -11.78
C LEU A 1 -0.54 19.94 -12.29
N ASN A 2 -0.25 18.87 -11.53
CA ASN A 2 0.49 17.74 -12.10
C ASN A 2 -0.54 16.81 -12.71
N ALA A 3 -0.88 17.04 -13.98
CA ALA A 3 -1.55 16.02 -14.76
C ALA A 3 -0.70 14.74 -14.69
N ALA A 4 -1.34 13.62 -14.35
CA ALA A 4 -0.81 12.27 -14.46
C ALA A 4 0.01 12.14 -15.77
N ARG A 5 1.35 12.22 -15.67
CA ARG A 5 2.22 12.12 -16.83
C ARG A 5 2.43 10.63 -17.09
N ALA A 6 1.87 10.16 -18.20
CA ALA A 6 2.12 8.82 -18.68
C ALA A 6 3.62 8.70 -19.02
N GLU A 7 4.29 7.70 -18.45
CA GLU A 7 5.68 7.35 -18.70
C GLU A 7 5.74 5.85 -19.02
N SER A 8 6.65 5.46 -19.91
CA SER A 8 6.93 4.05 -20.19
C SER A 8 7.53 3.37 -18.94
N LEU A 9 7.21 2.09 -18.73
CA LEU A 9 7.83 1.28 -17.67
C LEU A 9 9.29 0.92 -17.95
N ALA A 10 9.76 0.97 -19.20
CA ALA A 10 11.09 0.53 -19.58
C ALA A 10 12.22 1.13 -18.73
N PRO A 11 12.28 2.44 -18.42
CA PRO A 11 13.32 3.00 -17.56
C PRO A 11 13.38 2.38 -16.16
N ALA A 12 12.22 2.08 -15.56
CA ALA A 12 12.13 1.43 -14.26
C ALA A 12 12.61 -0.03 -14.31
N LEU A 13 12.33 -0.74 -15.41
CA LEU A 13 12.59 -2.18 -15.54
C LEU A 13 13.98 -2.54 -16.09
N ARG A 14 14.69 -1.59 -16.73
CA ARG A 14 16.02 -1.78 -17.34
C ARG A 14 17.06 -2.47 -16.46
N ARG A 15 16.94 -2.34 -15.13
CA ARG A 15 17.89 -2.93 -14.17
C ARG A 15 17.58 -4.39 -13.83
N LEU A 16 16.34 -4.84 -13.99
CA LEU A 16 15.89 -6.18 -13.57
C LEU A 16 16.69 -7.31 -14.26
N PRO A 17 16.98 -7.30 -15.57
CA PRO A 17 17.69 -8.41 -16.21
C PRO A 17 19.13 -8.60 -15.71
N ARG A 18 19.80 -7.51 -15.31
CA ARG A 18 21.12 -7.58 -14.70
C ARG A 18 21.02 -8.18 -13.30
N MET A 19 20.08 -7.68 -12.49
CA MET A 19 19.88 -8.15 -11.11
C MET A 19 19.43 -9.62 -11.07
N ALA A 20 18.58 -10.05 -11.99
CA ALA A 20 18.16 -11.44 -12.12
C ALA A 20 19.38 -12.38 -12.29
N ARG A 21 20.30 -12.01 -13.19
CA ARG A 21 21.52 -12.77 -13.44
C ARG A 21 22.46 -12.78 -12.24
N GLU A 22 22.62 -11.65 -11.56
CA GLU A 22 23.45 -11.53 -10.35
C GLU A 22 22.91 -12.41 -9.20
N ILE A 23 21.59 -12.38 -8.96
CA ILE A 23 20.92 -13.21 -7.95
C ILE A 23 21.07 -14.69 -8.29
N ALA A 24 20.75 -15.08 -9.53
CA ALA A 24 20.83 -16.47 -9.97
C ALA A 24 22.26 -17.03 -9.87
N ALA A 25 23.27 -16.24 -10.27
CA ALA A 25 24.67 -16.63 -10.15
C ALA A 25 25.09 -16.83 -8.69
N GLY A 26 24.65 -15.94 -7.79
CA GLY A 26 24.90 -16.08 -6.34
C GLY A 26 24.29 -17.35 -5.73
N LEU A 27 23.25 -17.91 -6.35
CA LEU A 27 22.57 -19.13 -5.93
C LEU A 27 23.04 -20.39 -6.65
N GLY A 28 23.98 -20.26 -7.61
CA GLY A 28 24.41 -21.36 -8.46
C GLY A 28 23.31 -21.87 -9.40
N ARG A 29 22.42 -20.98 -9.86
CA ARG A 29 21.30 -21.29 -10.75
C ARG A 29 21.54 -20.67 -12.13
N GLU A 30 21.17 -21.39 -13.18
CA GLU A 30 21.20 -20.89 -14.56
C GLU A 30 19.80 -20.49 -14.98
N ILE A 31 19.63 -19.28 -15.53
CA ILE A 31 18.32 -18.77 -15.94
C ILE A 31 18.35 -18.08 -17.31
N VAL A 32 17.19 -18.04 -17.96
CA VAL A 32 16.81 -17.03 -18.95
C VAL A 32 15.75 -16.15 -18.32
N PHE A 33 15.99 -14.84 -18.31
CA PHE A 33 14.99 -13.85 -17.91
C PHE A 33 14.60 -12.99 -19.12
N THR A 34 13.31 -12.96 -19.44
CA THR A 34 12.76 -12.16 -20.55
C THR A 34 11.72 -11.18 -20.05
N ILE A 35 11.71 -9.98 -20.61
CA ILE A 35 10.68 -8.96 -20.37
C ILE A 35 9.94 -8.72 -21.69
N ALA A 36 8.61 -8.67 -21.65
CA ALA A 36 7.77 -8.28 -22.76
C ALA A 36 6.79 -7.18 -22.33
N GLY A 37 6.53 -6.20 -23.21
CA GLY A 37 5.57 -5.12 -22.96
C GLY A 37 6.08 -3.97 -22.08
N GLU A 38 7.40 -3.83 -21.91
CA GLU A 38 8.00 -2.76 -21.09
C GLU A 38 7.77 -1.34 -21.64
N GLU A 39 7.39 -1.23 -22.91
CA GLU A 39 6.95 0.00 -23.57
C GLU A 39 5.58 0.50 -23.07
N THR A 40 4.82 -0.32 -22.34
CA THR A 40 3.50 0.06 -21.83
C THR A 40 3.58 1.31 -20.95
N GLU A 41 2.75 2.30 -21.28
CA GLU A 41 2.68 3.58 -20.56
C GLU A 41 1.77 3.50 -19.34
N VAL A 42 2.25 4.03 -18.22
CA VAL A 42 1.53 4.13 -16.94
C VAL A 42 1.77 5.48 -16.29
N ASP A 43 0.95 5.83 -15.29
CA ASP A 43 1.24 6.98 -14.44
C ASP A 43 2.60 6.84 -13.74
N LYS A 44 3.41 7.91 -13.73
CA LYS A 44 4.71 7.95 -13.07
C LYS A 44 4.68 7.43 -11.62
N ALA A 45 3.65 7.78 -10.84
CA ALA A 45 3.54 7.32 -9.46
C ALA A 45 3.37 5.80 -9.37
N ILE A 46 2.68 5.19 -10.33
CA ILE A 46 2.59 3.72 -10.44
C ILE A 46 3.96 3.15 -10.81
N ALA A 47 4.64 3.71 -11.82
CA ALA A 47 5.96 3.25 -12.24
C ALA A 47 6.99 3.26 -11.08
N ASP A 48 7.05 4.36 -10.33
CA ASP A 48 7.98 4.52 -9.19
C ASP A 48 7.70 3.52 -8.06
N MET A 49 6.45 3.11 -7.86
CA MET A 49 6.07 2.15 -6.82
C MET A 49 6.31 0.69 -7.21
N LEU A 50 6.44 0.38 -8.50
CA LEU A 50 6.46 -1.00 -9.00
C LEU A 50 7.80 -1.71 -8.87
N PHE A 51 8.90 -0.96 -8.86
CA PHE A 51 10.24 -1.55 -8.94
C PHE A 51 10.53 -2.53 -7.78
N GLU A 52 10.30 -2.10 -6.53
CA GLU A 52 10.55 -2.93 -5.35
C GLU A 52 9.66 -4.19 -5.29
N PRO A 53 8.33 -4.11 -5.50
CA PRO A 53 7.49 -5.30 -5.64
C PRO A 53 7.96 -6.28 -6.70
N LEU A 54 8.30 -5.81 -7.91
CA LEU A 54 8.74 -6.67 -9.00
C LEU A 54 10.09 -7.32 -8.71
N LEU A 55 11.03 -6.58 -8.12
CA LEU A 55 12.30 -7.14 -7.67
C LEU A 55 12.11 -8.23 -6.61
N HIS A 56 11.14 -8.05 -5.70
CA HIS A 56 10.82 -9.05 -4.70
C HIS A 56 10.23 -10.32 -5.32
N LEU A 57 9.28 -10.17 -6.24
CA LEU A 57 8.70 -11.31 -6.97
C LEU A 57 9.78 -12.07 -7.75
N LEU A 58 10.68 -11.34 -8.42
CA LEU A 58 11.82 -11.91 -9.13
C LEU A 58 12.74 -12.68 -8.16
N ARG A 59 13.04 -12.11 -7.00
CA ARG A 59 13.83 -12.82 -5.98
C ARG A 59 13.15 -14.10 -5.52
N ASN A 60 11.84 -14.10 -5.25
CA ASN A 60 11.12 -15.30 -4.84
C ASN A 60 11.16 -16.39 -5.92
N ALA A 61 10.96 -16.01 -7.18
CA ALA A 61 11.11 -16.94 -8.31
C ALA A 61 12.53 -17.53 -8.36
N LEU A 62 13.56 -16.72 -8.10
CA LEU A 62 14.95 -17.16 -8.17
C LEU A 62 15.47 -17.90 -6.93
N ASP A 63 15.01 -17.56 -5.72
CA ASP A 63 15.44 -18.16 -4.44
C ASP A 63 14.67 -19.44 -4.12
N HIS A 64 13.36 -19.46 -4.43
CA HIS A 64 12.46 -20.54 -4.01
C HIS A 64 11.79 -21.26 -5.19
N GLY A 65 11.62 -20.59 -6.34
CA GLY A 65 11.02 -21.18 -7.52
C GLY A 65 11.98 -22.09 -8.29
N ILE A 66 13.03 -21.51 -8.89
CA ILE A 66 13.93 -22.22 -9.81
C ILE A 66 14.84 -23.19 -9.07
N GLU A 67 14.76 -24.48 -9.36
CA GLU A 67 15.61 -25.50 -8.73
C GLU A 67 17.06 -25.44 -9.25
N PRO A 68 18.07 -25.93 -8.51
CA PRO A 68 19.42 -26.04 -9.03
C PRO A 68 19.49 -27.03 -10.22
N PRO A 69 20.45 -26.89 -11.15
CA PRO A 69 20.50 -27.68 -12.38
C PRO A 69 20.39 -29.20 -12.19
N PRO A 70 21.07 -29.83 -11.20
CA PRO A 70 20.92 -31.28 -10.98
C PRO A 70 19.49 -31.70 -10.61
N ALA A 71 18.80 -30.90 -9.80
CA ALA A 71 17.41 -31.18 -9.40
C ALA A 71 16.45 -30.99 -10.58
N ARG A 72 16.69 -29.99 -11.44
CA ARG A 72 15.89 -29.76 -12.66
C ARG A 72 16.01 -30.93 -13.63
N LEU A 73 17.22 -31.39 -13.89
CA LEU A 73 17.47 -32.54 -14.77
C LEU A 73 16.82 -33.82 -14.22
N ALA A 74 16.90 -34.05 -12.91
CA ALA A 74 16.23 -35.18 -12.26
C ALA A 74 14.70 -35.12 -12.38
N ALA A 75 14.11 -33.92 -12.43
CA ALA A 75 12.70 -33.69 -12.67
C ALA A 75 12.31 -33.65 -14.17
N GLY A 76 13.24 -33.94 -15.08
CA GLY A 76 13.01 -33.94 -16.54
C GLY A 76 12.92 -32.53 -17.16
N LYS A 77 13.40 -31.50 -16.47
CA LYS A 77 13.35 -30.10 -16.90
C LYS A 77 14.71 -29.65 -17.44
N PRO A 78 14.76 -28.62 -18.32
CA PRO A 78 16.03 -28.06 -18.77
C PRO A 78 16.87 -27.54 -17.60
N ALA A 79 18.19 -27.70 -17.68
CA ALA A 79 19.12 -27.21 -16.65
C ALA A 79 18.98 -25.70 -16.41
N GLN A 80 18.75 -24.94 -17.48
CA GLN A 80 18.47 -23.51 -17.45
C GLN A 80 16.99 -23.26 -17.14
N GLY A 81 16.70 -22.58 -16.05
CA GLY A 81 15.34 -22.14 -15.68
C GLY A 81 14.85 -20.98 -16.54
N ARG A 82 13.53 -20.80 -16.63
CA ARG A 82 12.90 -19.69 -17.33
C ARG A 82 12.11 -18.84 -16.35
N VAL A 83 12.33 -17.53 -16.41
CA VAL A 83 11.50 -16.54 -15.73
C VAL A 83 11.07 -15.48 -16.76
N THR A 84 9.77 -15.22 -16.88
CA THR A 84 9.22 -14.21 -17.79
C THR A 84 8.51 -13.12 -17.01
N LEU A 85 8.67 -11.87 -17.46
CA LEU A 85 7.92 -10.72 -17.00
C LEU A 85 7.12 -10.15 -18.17
N ASP A 86 5.82 -10.42 -18.20
CA ASP A 86 4.91 -10.02 -19.26
C ASP A 86 4.02 -8.87 -18.77
N ILE A 87 4.05 -7.75 -19.49
CA ILE A 87 3.26 -6.55 -19.18
C ILE A 87 2.28 -6.33 -20.32
N ALA A 88 0.99 -6.26 -19.98
CA ALA A 88 -0.05 -6.05 -20.97
C ALA A 88 -1.13 -5.11 -20.44
N ARG A 89 -1.59 -4.20 -21.29
CA ARG A 89 -2.80 -3.42 -21.01
C ARG A 89 -4.05 -4.26 -21.34
N ARG A 90 -4.95 -4.40 -20.37
CA ARG A 90 -6.24 -5.08 -20.49
C ARG A 90 -7.34 -4.10 -20.07
N GLY A 91 -7.88 -3.36 -21.02
CA GLY A 91 -8.85 -2.29 -20.77
C GLY A 91 -8.24 -1.15 -19.96
N GLU A 92 -8.85 -0.85 -18.80
CA GLU A 92 -8.40 0.18 -17.84
C GLU A 92 -7.38 -0.35 -16.82
N ALA A 93 -6.95 -1.62 -16.96
CA ALA A 93 -5.93 -2.22 -16.12
C ALA A 93 -4.63 -2.51 -16.89
N ILE A 94 -3.51 -2.34 -16.21
CA ILE A 94 -2.20 -2.89 -16.54
C ILE A 94 -2.09 -4.23 -15.81
N VAL A 95 -1.85 -5.30 -16.55
CA VAL A 95 -1.63 -6.65 -16.01
C VAL A 95 -0.16 -6.98 -16.18
N ILE A 96 0.54 -7.15 -15.06
CA ILE A 96 1.95 -7.52 -15.00
C ILE A 96 2.03 -8.94 -14.46
N THR A 97 2.61 -9.84 -15.25
CA THR A 97 2.68 -11.27 -14.93
C THR A 97 4.14 -11.69 -14.83
N LEU A 98 4.56 -12.16 -13.65
CA LEU A 98 5.84 -12.82 -13.47
C LEU A 98 5.61 -14.34 -13.40
N ALA A 99 6.14 -15.08 -14.37
CA ALA A 99 6.04 -16.54 -14.39
C ALA A 99 7.42 -17.19 -14.32
N ASP A 100 7.52 -18.27 -13.55
CA ASP A 100 8.68 -19.15 -13.51
C ASP A 100 8.27 -20.58 -13.86
N ASP A 101 9.21 -21.36 -14.40
CA ASP A 101 9.06 -22.79 -14.64
C ASP A 101 9.70 -23.62 -13.52
N GLY A 102 9.65 -23.13 -12.28
CA GLY A 102 10.28 -23.72 -11.10
C GLY A 102 9.52 -24.90 -10.49
N ALA A 103 9.80 -25.20 -9.23
CA ALA A 103 9.19 -26.31 -8.51
C ALA A 103 7.70 -26.09 -8.17
N GLY A 104 7.19 -24.87 -8.35
CA GLY A 104 5.90 -24.47 -7.79
C GLY A 104 5.93 -24.38 -6.26
N ILE A 105 4.78 -24.07 -5.66
CA ILE A 105 4.61 -23.95 -4.22
C ILE A 105 3.88 -25.18 -3.69
N ASP A 106 4.49 -25.86 -2.74
CA ASP A 106 3.91 -27.00 -2.05
C ASP A 106 2.97 -26.54 -0.90
N PRO A 107 1.65 -26.78 -1.00
CA PRO A 107 0.69 -26.43 0.04
C PRO A 107 0.99 -27.08 1.40
N VAL A 108 1.56 -28.29 1.42
CA VAL A 108 1.94 -29.00 2.64
C VAL A 108 3.06 -28.25 3.36
N ARG A 109 4.07 -27.80 2.61
CA ARG A 109 5.15 -26.97 3.15
C ARG A 109 4.67 -25.61 3.62
N VAL A 110 3.68 -25.02 2.95
CA VAL A 110 3.07 -23.75 3.37
C VAL A 110 2.34 -23.91 4.71
N ARG A 111 1.52 -24.96 4.86
CA ARG A 111 0.86 -25.29 6.13
C ARG A 111 1.86 -25.51 7.27
N SER A 112 2.88 -26.34 7.06
CA SER A 112 3.88 -26.63 8.10
C SER A 112 4.67 -25.38 8.50
N THR A 113 4.99 -24.51 7.54
CA THR A 113 5.62 -23.21 7.82
C THR A 113 4.68 -22.29 8.62
N ALA A 114 3.39 -22.27 8.31
CA ALA A 114 2.41 -21.48 9.04
C ALA A 114 2.25 -21.95 10.50
N VAL A 115 2.26 -23.26 10.75
CA VAL A 115 2.25 -23.83 12.10
C VAL A 115 3.53 -23.48 12.86
N ALA A 116 4.70 -23.67 12.25
CA ALA A 116 5.99 -23.34 12.86
C ALA A 116 6.11 -21.86 13.23
N ARG A 117 5.41 -20.97 12.52
CA ARG A 117 5.35 -19.52 12.77
C ARG A 117 4.20 -19.10 13.70
N GLY A 118 3.44 -20.05 14.25
CA GLY A 118 2.31 -19.76 15.14
C GLY A 118 1.13 -19.06 14.46
N LEU A 119 1.05 -19.09 13.13
CA LEU A 119 -0.06 -18.50 12.36
C LEU A 119 -1.28 -19.43 12.32
N LEU A 120 -1.06 -20.74 12.52
CA LEU A 120 -2.08 -21.78 12.59
C LEU A 120 -1.72 -22.78 13.70
N THR A 121 -2.75 -23.41 14.25
CA THR A 121 -2.61 -24.66 15.03
C THR A 121 -2.43 -25.86 14.10
N ALA A 122 -1.94 -26.99 14.63
CA ALA A 122 -1.77 -28.20 13.85
C ALA A 122 -3.12 -28.71 13.30
N GLU A 123 -4.16 -28.66 14.12
CA GLU A 123 -5.51 -29.07 13.73
C GLU A 123 -6.08 -28.19 12.61
N GLN A 124 -5.86 -26.87 12.70
CA GLN A 124 -6.28 -25.94 11.64
C GLN A 124 -5.53 -26.18 10.33
N ALA A 125 -4.24 -26.56 10.40
CA ALA A 125 -3.44 -26.83 9.22
C ALA A 125 -3.91 -28.12 8.51
N GLU A 126 -4.18 -29.19 9.25
CA GLU A 126 -4.67 -30.46 8.69
C GLU A 126 -6.04 -30.30 8.02
N ALA A 127 -6.96 -29.54 8.61
CA ALA A 127 -8.30 -29.32 8.07
C ALA A 127 -8.35 -28.32 6.89
N MET A 128 -7.25 -27.61 6.60
CA MET A 128 -7.23 -26.55 5.60
C MET A 128 -7.09 -27.11 4.18
N ALA A 129 -7.86 -26.61 3.22
CA ALA A 129 -7.71 -26.94 1.80
C ALA A 129 -6.45 -26.30 1.18
N ASP A 130 -5.90 -26.90 0.13
CA ASP A 130 -4.66 -26.45 -0.52
C ASP A 130 -4.74 -24.99 -0.99
N ASP A 131 -5.84 -24.59 -1.63
CA ASP A 131 -6.05 -23.21 -2.10
C ASP A 131 -6.07 -22.19 -0.95
N ALA A 132 -6.60 -22.60 0.21
CA ALA A 132 -6.60 -21.75 1.41
C ALA A 132 -5.18 -21.66 2.02
N ALA A 133 -4.43 -22.77 2.00
CA ALA A 133 -3.04 -22.78 2.43
C ALA A 133 -2.19 -21.84 1.57
N LEU A 134 -2.32 -21.88 0.24
CA LEU A 134 -1.59 -20.99 -0.67
C LEU A 134 -1.87 -19.50 -0.40
N LYS A 135 -3.07 -19.13 0.06
CA LYS A 135 -3.36 -17.73 0.43
C LYS A 135 -2.59 -17.25 1.66
N LEU A 136 -2.09 -18.16 2.51
CA LEU A 136 -1.30 -17.79 3.69
C LEU A 136 0.01 -17.11 3.34
N ILE A 137 0.53 -17.30 2.12
CA ILE A 137 1.76 -16.63 1.68
C ILE A 137 1.65 -15.11 1.73
N PHE A 138 0.43 -14.58 1.53
CA PHE A 138 0.13 -13.15 1.60
C PHE A 138 -0.19 -12.65 3.01
N ARG A 139 -0.22 -13.55 4.01
CA ARG A 139 -0.54 -13.18 5.39
C ARG A 139 0.67 -12.49 6.04
N PRO A 140 0.48 -11.35 6.72
CA PRO A 140 1.56 -10.72 7.48
C PRO A 140 2.20 -11.71 8.45
N GLY A 141 3.54 -11.73 8.48
CA GLY A 141 4.31 -12.65 9.32
C GLY A 141 4.66 -14.00 8.67
N PHE A 142 4.06 -14.36 7.53
CA PHE A 142 4.37 -15.61 6.84
C PHE A 142 5.77 -15.62 6.20
N SER A 143 6.20 -14.50 5.64
CA SER A 143 7.48 -14.38 4.91
C SER A 143 8.54 -13.57 5.66
N THR A 144 8.41 -13.38 6.98
CA THR A 144 9.46 -12.71 7.76
C THR A 144 10.78 -13.45 7.56
N ALA A 145 11.73 -12.76 6.94
CA ALA A 145 13.04 -13.30 6.60
C ALA A 145 13.85 -13.50 7.89
N ALA A 146 14.30 -14.74 8.09
CA ALA A 146 15.56 -14.97 8.78
C ALA A 146 16.68 -14.55 7.81
N ALA A 147 17.60 -13.70 8.28
CA ALA A 147 18.72 -13.09 7.55
C ALA A 147 18.41 -11.86 6.68
N VAL A 148 18.71 -10.69 7.26
CA VAL A 148 18.98 -9.44 6.55
C VAL A 148 20.35 -9.59 5.87
N THR A 149 20.40 -9.99 4.60
CA THR A 149 21.61 -9.85 3.79
C THR A 149 21.48 -8.63 2.88
N GLY A 150 22.58 -7.88 2.80
CA GLY A 150 22.61 -6.47 2.40
C GLY A 150 21.98 -6.19 1.04
N ILE A 151 21.12 -5.17 1.02
CA ILE A 151 21.01 -4.07 0.03
C ILE A 151 19.63 -3.39 0.15
N SER A 152 18.62 -4.00 0.79
CA SER A 152 17.39 -3.30 1.14
C SER A 152 16.88 -3.74 2.51
N GLY A 153 17.15 -2.93 3.54
CA GLY A 153 16.95 -3.23 4.97
C GLY A 153 15.50 -3.29 5.44
N ARG A 154 14.61 -3.93 4.69
CA ARG A 154 13.25 -4.24 5.12
C ARG A 154 12.99 -5.69 4.74
N GLY A 155 12.65 -6.54 5.71
CA GLY A 155 12.14 -7.87 5.41
C GLY A 155 10.83 -7.72 4.62
N VAL A 156 10.93 -7.76 3.30
CA VAL A 156 9.80 -7.67 2.37
C VAL A 156 9.34 -9.11 2.13
N GLY A 157 8.07 -9.39 2.41
CA GLY A 157 7.41 -10.64 2.06
C GLY A 157 6.35 -10.41 0.98
N MET A 158 5.62 -11.47 0.63
CA MET A 158 4.49 -11.38 -0.30
C MET A 158 3.34 -10.51 0.24
N ASP A 159 3.25 -10.33 1.56
CA ASP A 159 2.36 -9.37 2.22
C ASP A 159 2.67 -7.92 1.84
N ALA A 160 3.95 -7.57 1.74
CA ALA A 160 4.37 -6.23 1.31
C ALA A 160 4.11 -5.99 -0.18
N VAL A 161 4.26 -7.01 -1.04
CA VAL A 161 3.87 -6.92 -2.46
C VAL A 161 2.36 -6.68 -2.58
N LYS A 162 1.56 -7.43 -1.83
CA LYS A 162 0.10 -7.26 -1.78
C LYS A 162 -0.27 -5.84 -1.33
N ALA A 163 0.30 -5.37 -0.22
CA ALA A 163 0.04 -4.03 0.30
C ALA A 163 0.44 -2.93 -0.70
N ALA A 164 1.55 -3.10 -1.43
CA ALA A 164 1.97 -2.16 -2.47
C ALA A 164 0.99 -2.14 -3.66
N ALA A 165 0.50 -3.31 -4.09
CA ALA A 165 -0.51 -3.41 -5.14
C ALA A 165 -1.85 -2.78 -4.72
N GLU A 166 -2.31 -3.05 -3.50
CA GLU A 166 -3.53 -2.47 -2.94
C GLU A 166 -3.41 -0.95 -2.77
N ALA A 167 -2.25 -0.44 -2.33
CA ALA A 167 -1.97 0.99 -2.24
C ALA A 167 -1.98 1.70 -3.61
N ALA A 168 -1.66 0.96 -4.69
CA ALA A 168 -1.78 1.44 -6.05
C ALA A 168 -3.22 1.36 -6.61
N GLY A 169 -4.18 0.90 -5.82
CA GLY A 169 -5.56 0.66 -6.27
C GLY A 169 -5.75 -0.61 -7.08
N GLY A 170 -4.79 -1.54 -7.00
CA GLY A 170 -4.79 -2.79 -7.74
C GLY A 170 -4.94 -4.03 -6.86
N SER A 171 -4.55 -5.17 -7.43
CA SER A 171 -4.61 -6.47 -6.78
C SER A 171 -3.42 -7.35 -7.17
N VAL A 172 -3.18 -8.38 -6.37
CA VAL A 172 -2.21 -9.44 -6.66
C VAL A 172 -2.89 -10.80 -6.59
N ALA A 173 -2.57 -11.66 -7.53
CA ALA A 173 -3.00 -13.05 -7.57
C ALA A 173 -1.78 -13.96 -7.77
N LEU A 174 -1.86 -15.17 -7.27
CA LEU A 174 -0.84 -16.19 -7.46
C LEU A 174 -1.50 -17.50 -7.89
N GLN A 175 -0.89 -18.12 -8.90
CA GLN A 175 -1.26 -19.42 -9.44
C GLN A 175 0.00 -20.27 -9.45
N THR A 176 -0.09 -21.51 -9.00
CA THR A 176 1.08 -22.38 -8.90
C THR A 176 0.67 -23.82 -9.10
N ARG A 177 1.58 -24.61 -9.66
CA ARG A 177 1.42 -26.04 -9.84
C ARG A 177 2.72 -26.72 -9.47
N LEU A 178 2.65 -27.69 -8.57
CA LEU A 178 3.82 -28.42 -8.11
C LEU A 178 4.54 -29.08 -9.30
N GLY A 179 5.85 -28.87 -9.38
CA GLY A 179 6.74 -29.29 -10.47
C GLY A 179 6.68 -28.44 -11.75
N GLN A 180 5.67 -27.60 -11.93
CA GLN A 180 5.43 -26.84 -13.17
C GLN A 180 5.73 -25.34 -13.05
N GLY A 181 5.84 -24.82 -11.82
CA GLY A 181 6.24 -23.45 -11.55
C GLY A 181 5.13 -22.59 -10.97
N THR A 182 5.39 -21.29 -10.92
CA THR A 182 4.52 -20.30 -10.29
C THR A 182 4.31 -19.11 -11.21
N THR A 183 3.12 -18.54 -11.17
CA THR A 183 2.75 -17.32 -11.88
C THR A 183 2.14 -16.36 -10.88
N THR A 184 2.74 -15.17 -10.76
CA THR A 184 2.20 -14.07 -9.97
C THR A 184 1.70 -12.98 -10.91
N THR A 185 0.48 -12.52 -10.70
CA THR A 185 -0.17 -11.51 -11.53
C THR A 185 -0.51 -10.30 -10.68
N LEU A 186 0.01 -9.13 -11.06
CA LEU A 186 -0.38 -7.83 -10.54
C LEU A 186 -1.34 -7.18 -11.54
N ALA A 187 -2.53 -6.79 -11.07
CA ALA A 187 -3.48 -6.02 -11.87
C ALA A 187 -3.62 -4.63 -11.25
N LEU A 188 -3.19 -3.61 -11.97
CA LEU A 188 -3.14 -2.22 -11.51
C LEU A 188 -3.97 -1.33 -12.43
N PRO A 189 -4.61 -0.27 -11.95
CA PRO A 189 -5.27 0.68 -12.84
C PRO A 189 -4.23 1.40 -13.72
N VAL A 190 -4.61 1.81 -14.93
CA VAL A 190 -3.72 2.58 -15.82
C VAL A 190 -3.39 3.97 -15.23
N ARG A 191 -4.30 4.50 -14.39
CA ARG A 191 -4.15 5.78 -13.69
C ARG A 191 -4.09 5.55 -12.18
N ALA A 192 -3.21 6.28 -11.49
CA ALA A 192 -3.16 6.23 -10.04
C ALA A 192 -4.50 6.70 -9.44
N LEU A 193 -4.97 5.99 -8.40
CA LEU A 193 -6.10 6.48 -7.62
C LEU A 193 -5.68 7.74 -6.86
N THR A 194 -6.33 8.84 -7.20
CA THR A 194 -6.18 10.13 -6.52
C THR A 194 -7.29 10.29 -5.49
N THR A 195 -6.96 10.93 -4.37
CA THR A 195 -7.95 11.33 -3.36
C THR A 195 -8.07 12.85 -3.36
N ARG A 196 -9.30 13.34 -3.31
CA ARG A 196 -9.55 14.77 -3.12
C ARG A 196 -9.46 15.12 -1.64
N LEU A 197 -8.58 16.05 -1.33
CA LEU A 197 -8.35 16.56 0.02
C LEU A 197 -8.82 18.01 0.11
N LEU A 198 -9.42 18.39 1.23
CA LEU A 198 -9.52 19.78 1.66
C LEU A 198 -8.27 20.12 2.47
N LEU A 199 -7.60 21.22 2.12
CA LEU A 199 -6.54 21.75 2.97
C LEU A 199 -7.15 22.45 4.19
N VAL A 200 -6.65 22.13 5.36
CA VAL A 200 -7.14 22.62 6.64
C VAL A 200 -5.97 23.15 7.45
N ALA A 201 -6.07 24.39 7.91
CA ALA A 201 -5.04 25.03 8.73
C ALA A 201 -5.25 24.68 10.21
N ILE A 202 -4.22 24.15 10.87
CA ILE A 202 -4.26 23.74 12.27
C ILE A 202 -2.91 24.09 12.92
N GLY A 203 -2.94 24.91 13.97
CA GLY A 203 -1.72 25.43 14.59
C GLY A 203 -0.85 26.27 13.66
N GLY A 204 -1.44 26.86 12.61
CA GLY A 204 -0.71 27.57 11.55
C GLY A 204 -0.02 26.69 10.50
N GLU A 205 -0.18 25.36 10.55
CA GLU A 205 0.31 24.41 9.55
C GLU A 205 -0.83 23.86 8.69
N TRP A 206 -0.51 23.43 7.46
CA TRP A 206 -1.50 22.86 6.54
C TRP A 206 -1.54 21.33 6.63
N PHE A 207 -2.75 20.81 6.80
CA PHE A 207 -3.06 19.38 6.76
C PHE A 207 -4.06 19.09 5.65
N GLY A 208 -4.05 17.87 5.12
CA GLY A 208 -5.06 17.39 4.18
C GLY A 208 -6.11 16.56 4.89
N VAL A 209 -7.38 16.81 4.63
CA VAL A 209 -8.49 15.96 5.11
C VAL A 209 -9.25 15.43 3.89
N PRO A 210 -9.45 14.10 3.75
CA PRO A 210 -10.23 13.55 2.64
C PRO A 210 -11.64 14.15 2.60
N LEU A 211 -12.04 14.70 1.46
CA LEU A 211 -13.37 15.33 1.31
C LEU A 211 -14.50 14.37 1.62
N GLN A 212 -14.34 13.08 1.31
CA GLN A 212 -15.32 12.03 1.61
C GLN A 212 -15.56 11.81 3.12
N ALA A 213 -14.63 12.24 3.98
CA ALA A 213 -14.80 12.17 5.42
C ALA A 213 -15.53 13.41 5.99
N ILE A 214 -15.69 14.47 5.19
CA ILE A 214 -16.30 15.74 5.59
C ILE A 214 -17.76 15.76 5.12
N LEU A 215 -18.69 15.85 6.07
CA LEU A 215 -20.11 16.02 5.79
C LEU A 215 -20.40 17.44 5.29
N GLU A 216 -19.95 18.45 6.03
CA GLU A 216 -20.05 19.85 5.64
C GLU A 216 -19.03 20.71 6.38
N THR A 217 -18.79 21.93 5.89
CA THR A 217 -17.97 22.94 6.55
C THR A 217 -18.83 24.13 6.94
N ALA A 218 -18.47 24.78 8.06
CA ALA A 218 -19.18 25.96 8.53
C ALA A 218 -18.23 26.93 9.24
N THR A 219 -18.66 28.18 9.34
CA THR A 219 -18.00 29.23 10.12
C THR A 219 -18.96 29.69 11.20
N ILE A 220 -18.58 29.52 12.46
CA ILE A 220 -19.46 29.72 13.62
C ILE A 220 -18.95 30.91 14.42
N ALA A 221 -19.85 31.84 14.73
CA ALA A 221 -19.53 32.95 15.63
C ALA A 221 -19.25 32.40 17.05
N PRO A 222 -18.21 32.88 17.76
CA PRO A 222 -17.82 32.32 19.07
C PRO A 222 -18.96 32.28 20.09
N GLU A 223 -19.87 33.24 20.04
CA GLU A 223 -21.00 33.38 20.96
C GLU A 223 -22.05 32.28 20.77
N ARG A 224 -22.06 31.61 19.61
CA ARG A 224 -22.93 30.46 19.32
C ARG A 224 -22.38 29.15 19.87
N ILE A 225 -21.12 29.12 20.30
CA ILE A 225 -20.48 27.96 20.91
C ILE A 225 -20.68 28.06 22.42
N GLN A 226 -21.48 27.14 22.95
CA GLN A 226 -21.90 27.14 24.35
C GLN A 226 -21.25 25.97 25.10
N PRO A 227 -20.89 26.15 26.38
CA PRO A 227 -20.43 25.04 27.22
C PRO A 227 -21.58 24.06 27.47
N VAL A 228 -21.33 22.77 27.26
CA VAL A 228 -22.28 21.68 27.52
C VAL A 228 -21.54 20.55 28.24
N GLY A 229 -21.85 20.36 29.53
CA GLY A 229 -21.12 19.43 30.39
C GLY A 229 -19.64 19.81 30.51
N ALA A 230 -18.75 18.87 30.18
CA ALA A 230 -17.29 19.09 30.18
C ALA A 230 -16.74 19.62 28.84
N GLY A 231 -17.59 19.83 27.85
CA GLY A 231 -17.20 20.23 26.50
C GLY A 231 -17.94 21.45 25.98
N PHE A 232 -17.89 21.64 24.67
CA PHE A 232 -18.55 22.74 23.98
C PHE A 232 -19.42 22.19 22.85
N ALA A 233 -20.53 22.88 22.54
CA ALA A 233 -21.40 22.52 21.44
C ALA A 233 -22.04 23.77 20.80
N PHE A 234 -22.55 23.62 19.58
CA PHE A 234 -23.42 24.62 18.95
C PHE A 234 -24.57 23.94 18.20
N ILE A 235 -25.60 24.72 17.89
CA ILE A 235 -26.74 24.25 17.09
C ILE A 235 -26.52 24.62 15.62
N LEU A 236 -26.59 23.62 14.75
CA LEU A 236 -26.60 23.76 13.30
C LEU A 236 -27.83 23.06 12.71
N ARG A 237 -28.76 23.85 12.14
CA ARG A 237 -30.00 23.34 11.53
C ARG A 237 -30.70 22.30 12.43
N ASP A 238 -30.95 22.70 13.67
CA ASP A 238 -31.64 21.92 14.71
C ASP A 238 -30.87 20.70 15.27
N HIS A 239 -29.64 20.46 14.83
CA HIS A 239 -28.74 19.47 15.42
C HIS A 239 -27.76 20.12 16.41
N THR A 240 -27.67 19.56 17.62
CA THR A 240 -26.62 19.93 18.59
C THR A 240 -25.34 19.18 18.25
N LEU A 241 -24.29 19.90 17.87
CA LEU A 241 -23.01 19.33 17.47
C LEU A 241 -21.95 19.62 18.54
N PRO A 242 -21.32 18.60 19.13
CA PRO A 242 -20.14 18.79 19.97
C PRO A 242 -18.98 19.35 19.15
N VAL A 243 -18.22 20.25 19.75
CA VAL A 243 -17.05 20.91 19.16
C VAL A 243 -15.78 20.37 19.80
N LEU A 244 -14.88 19.87 18.98
CA LEU A 244 -13.53 19.50 19.39
C LEU A 244 -12.51 20.37 18.68
N ARG A 245 -11.59 20.96 19.44
CA ARG A 245 -10.50 21.79 18.90
C ARG A 245 -9.39 20.89 18.41
N LEU A 246 -9.14 20.91 17.11
CA LEU A 246 -8.21 19.97 16.48
C LEU A 246 -6.75 20.27 16.85
N ALA A 247 -6.40 21.55 17.03
CA ALA A 247 -5.08 21.95 17.49
C ALA A 247 -4.72 21.31 18.85
N GLU A 248 -5.63 21.39 19.82
CA GLU A 248 -5.44 20.80 21.16
C GLU A 248 -5.26 19.28 21.09
N ARG A 249 -6.05 18.59 20.26
CA ARG A 249 -5.94 17.14 20.05
C ARG A 249 -4.62 16.72 19.42
N LEU A 250 -4.01 17.60 18.62
CA LEU A 250 -2.70 17.38 18.01
C LEU A 250 -1.53 17.93 18.85
N GLY A 251 -1.80 18.48 20.05
CA GLY A 251 -0.78 19.10 20.90
C GLY A 251 -0.20 20.40 20.31
N LEU A 252 -0.95 21.07 19.43
CA LEU A 252 -0.58 22.32 18.79
C LEU A 252 -1.28 23.50 19.46
N GLU A 253 -0.65 24.68 19.40
CA GLU A 253 -1.28 25.92 19.85
C GLU A 253 -2.35 26.38 18.84
N ALA A 254 -3.57 26.59 19.31
CA ALA A 254 -4.63 27.14 18.47
C ALA A 254 -4.31 28.60 18.06
N ARG A 255 -4.51 28.95 16.78
CA ARG A 255 -4.22 30.29 16.26
C ARG A 255 -5.43 31.05 15.73
N ALA A 256 -6.60 30.40 15.68
CA ALA A 256 -7.83 31.04 15.23
C ALA A 256 -8.16 32.32 16.02
N THR A 257 -8.36 33.43 15.30
CA THR A 257 -8.88 34.69 15.84
C THR A 257 -10.20 35.04 15.15
N GLY A 258 -11.23 35.40 15.91
CA GLY A 258 -12.57 35.68 15.36
C GLY A 258 -13.46 34.44 15.22
N ASN A 259 -14.20 34.35 14.11
CA ASN A 259 -15.14 33.25 13.88
C ASN A 259 -14.41 31.90 13.77
N VAL A 260 -15.01 30.87 14.35
CA VAL A 260 -14.44 29.52 14.40
C VAL A 260 -14.82 28.74 13.15
N ALA A 261 -13.82 28.38 12.34
CA ALA A 261 -14.01 27.45 11.23
C ALA A 261 -14.14 26.03 11.76
N VAL A 262 -15.16 25.30 11.30
CA VAL A 262 -15.40 23.91 11.69
C VAL A 262 -15.73 23.05 10.47
N PHE A 263 -15.20 21.83 10.43
CA PHE A 263 -15.68 20.80 9.51
C PHE A 263 -16.34 19.67 10.29
N ILE A 264 -17.42 19.14 9.75
CA ILE A 264 -18.27 18.16 10.43
C ILE A 264 -17.97 16.79 9.87
N VAL A 265 -17.79 15.82 10.76
CA VAL A 265 -17.53 14.41 10.41
C VAL A 265 -18.54 13.51 11.12
N GLN A 266 -18.74 12.31 10.56
CA GLN A 266 -19.56 11.26 11.16
C GLN A 266 -18.64 10.24 11.85
N VAL A 267 -18.90 9.93 13.11
CA VAL A 267 -18.21 8.86 13.86
C VAL A 267 -19.27 7.96 14.48
N GLY A 268 -19.39 6.73 13.99
CA GLY A 268 -20.52 5.87 14.32
C GLY A 268 -21.84 6.56 13.95
N ASP A 269 -22.75 6.68 14.91
CA ASP A 269 -24.04 7.35 14.74
C ASP A 269 -24.00 8.85 15.12
N GLU A 270 -22.87 9.35 15.63
CA GLU A 270 -22.73 10.74 16.07
C GLU A 270 -22.05 11.64 15.04
N ARG A 271 -22.46 12.91 15.02
CA ARG A 271 -21.81 13.98 14.25
C ARG A 271 -20.98 14.85 15.17
N VAL A 272 -19.76 15.14 14.76
CA VAL A 272 -18.82 15.95 15.55
C VAL A 272 -18.27 17.08 14.69
N ALA A 273 -18.19 18.27 15.25
CA ALA A 273 -17.57 19.43 14.61
C ALA A 273 -16.11 19.58 15.07
N LEU A 274 -15.19 19.54 14.11
CA LEU A 274 -13.75 19.71 14.33
C LEU A 274 -13.37 21.16 14.03
N ALA A 275 -13.03 21.91 15.08
CA ALA A 275 -12.62 23.30 15.00
C ALA A 275 -11.15 23.44 14.59
N VAL A 276 -10.92 24.34 13.64
CA VAL A 276 -9.64 24.55 12.94
C VAL A 276 -9.37 26.04 12.73
N ASP A 277 -8.15 26.39 12.34
CA ASP A 277 -7.78 27.78 12.11
C ASP A 277 -8.37 28.34 10.80
N GLY A 278 -8.61 27.47 9.82
CA GLY A 278 -9.23 27.87 8.55
C GLY A 278 -9.18 26.78 7.48
N PHE A 279 -9.78 27.10 6.32
CA PHE A 279 -9.80 26.24 5.14
C PHE A 279 -8.95 26.82 4.03
N GLY A 280 -8.27 25.94 3.30
CA GLY A 280 -7.53 26.25 2.09
C GLY A 280 -8.24 25.72 0.85
N GLU A 281 -7.46 25.55 -0.22
CA GLU A 281 -7.92 24.97 -1.48
C GLU A 281 -8.22 23.46 -1.36
N GLN A 282 -9.02 22.96 -2.30
CA GLN A 282 -9.15 21.53 -2.54
C GLN A 282 -8.05 21.08 -3.49
N ILE A 283 -7.38 19.97 -3.17
CA ILE A 283 -6.34 19.39 -4.01
C ILE A 283 -6.65 17.92 -4.30
N GLU A 284 -6.21 17.45 -5.45
CA GLU A 284 -6.33 16.06 -5.85
C GLU A 284 -4.92 15.43 -5.90
N VAL A 285 -4.66 14.48 -5.00
CA VAL A 285 -3.32 13.93 -4.78
C VAL A 285 -3.38 12.45 -4.45
N MET A 286 -2.30 11.73 -4.77
CA MET A 286 -2.11 10.35 -4.31
C MET A 286 -1.63 10.35 -2.86
N ILE A 287 -2.34 9.60 -2.00
CA ILE A 287 -1.96 9.41 -0.60
C ILE A 287 -1.01 8.21 -0.54
N ARG A 288 0.16 8.40 0.07
CA ARG A 288 1.09 7.33 0.39
C ARG A 288 0.85 6.89 1.84
N PRO A 289 0.85 5.58 2.12
CA PRO A 289 0.71 5.10 3.49
C PRO A 289 1.85 5.64 4.37
N PRO A 290 1.58 5.89 5.66
CA PRO A 290 2.59 6.41 6.57
C PRO A 290 3.72 5.39 6.71
N THR A 291 4.96 5.85 6.65
CA THR A 291 6.14 5.01 6.93
C THR A 291 6.16 4.64 8.41
N ARG A 292 6.93 3.60 8.81
CA ARG A 292 7.03 3.14 10.21
C ARG A 292 7.40 4.23 11.23
N LEU A 293 8.03 5.32 10.80
CA LEU A 293 8.35 6.44 11.68
C LEU A 293 7.12 7.30 12.01
N LEU A 294 6.07 7.23 11.18
CA LEU A 294 4.84 8.02 11.27
C LEU A 294 3.63 7.18 11.71
N THR A 295 3.75 5.85 11.79
CA THR A 295 2.67 4.96 12.25
C THR A 295 2.29 5.17 13.73
N GLY A 296 3.11 5.87 14.50
CA GLY A 296 2.80 6.24 15.89
C GLY A 296 1.92 7.49 16.04
N ILE A 297 1.55 8.16 14.94
CA ILE A 297 0.69 9.35 14.96
C ILE A 297 -0.77 8.89 14.78
N PRO A 298 -1.61 8.90 15.83
CA PRO A 298 -2.93 8.25 15.81
C PRO A 298 -3.87 8.77 14.73
N ALA A 299 -3.76 10.07 14.40
CA ALA A 299 -4.65 10.75 13.47
C ALA A 299 -4.22 10.68 12.00
N LEU A 300 -3.13 9.99 11.65
CA LEU A 300 -2.56 10.06 10.31
C LEU A 300 -3.11 8.96 9.38
N ALA A 301 -3.78 9.35 8.30
CA ALA A 301 -4.13 8.47 7.18
C ALA A 301 -2.92 8.16 6.30
N GLY A 302 -2.02 9.14 6.11
CA GLY A 302 -0.83 9.01 5.28
C GLY A 302 -0.19 10.34 4.96
N THR A 303 0.63 10.36 3.92
CA THR A 303 1.28 11.58 3.43
C THR A 303 1.04 11.77 1.94
N ALA A 304 0.98 13.02 1.50
CA ALA A 304 0.92 13.37 0.09
C ALA A 304 2.04 14.35 -0.24
N MET A 305 2.43 14.43 -1.50
CA MET A 305 3.38 15.44 -1.98
C MET A 305 2.60 16.51 -2.74
N ARG A 306 2.74 17.77 -2.34
CA ARG A 306 2.16 18.91 -3.05
C ARG A 306 3.00 19.25 -4.27
N GLY A 307 2.42 20.00 -5.21
CA GLY A 307 3.09 20.40 -6.45
C GLY A 307 4.35 21.27 -6.26
N ASP A 308 4.50 21.87 -5.08
CA ASP A 308 5.68 22.64 -4.64
C ASP A 308 6.77 21.77 -3.98
N GLY A 309 6.58 20.44 -3.93
CA GLY A 309 7.50 19.49 -3.32
C GLY A 309 7.36 19.36 -1.80
N ARG A 310 6.47 20.12 -1.15
CA ARG A 310 6.24 19.99 0.29
C ARG A 310 5.42 18.74 0.61
N VAL A 311 5.77 18.10 1.72
CA VAL A 311 5.01 16.96 2.25
C VAL A 311 3.79 17.49 3.00
N LEU A 312 2.63 16.97 2.65
CA LEU A 312 1.36 17.21 3.32
C LEU A 312 0.99 16.00 4.17
N LEU A 313 0.71 16.22 5.44
CA LEU A 313 0.17 15.19 6.32
C LEU A 313 -1.33 15.06 6.07
N VAL A 314 -1.81 13.84 5.83
CA VAL A 314 -3.22 13.55 5.56
C VAL A 314 -3.84 12.96 6.81
N LEU A 315 -4.85 13.61 7.36
CA LEU A 315 -5.53 13.20 8.59
C LEU A 315 -6.66 12.21 8.30
N ASP A 316 -6.87 11.29 9.23
CA ASP A 316 -8.03 10.42 9.32
C ASP A 316 -8.91 10.89 10.50
N PRO A 317 -10.00 11.64 10.24
CA PRO A 317 -10.87 12.14 11.31
C PRO A 317 -11.49 11.03 12.17
N ALA A 318 -11.72 9.84 11.61
CA ALA A 318 -12.28 8.73 12.38
C ALA A 318 -11.28 8.20 13.40
N ARG A 319 -9.99 8.06 13.01
CA ARG A 319 -8.93 7.64 13.94
C ARG A 319 -8.57 8.68 14.98
N LEU A 320 -8.72 9.95 14.65
CA LEU A 320 -8.52 11.06 15.60
C LEU A 320 -9.53 10.98 16.76
N LEU A 321 -10.72 10.46 16.49
CA LEU A 321 -11.87 10.45 17.41
C LEU A 321 -12.10 9.09 18.10
N ALA A 322 -11.34 8.06 17.70
CA ALA A 322 -11.34 6.74 18.32
C ALA A 322 -10.41 6.67 19.54
#